data_AF-A0A5C7JI55-F1
#
_entry.id   AF-A0A5C7JI55-F1
#
_cell.length_a   1.000
_cell.length_b   1.000
_cell.length_c   1.000
_cell.angle_alpha   90.00
_cell.angle_beta   90.00
_cell.angle_gamma   90.00
#
_symmetry.space_group_name_H-M   'P 1'
#
loop_
_entity.id
_entity.type
_entity.pdbx_description
1 polymer ?
#
loop_
_entity_poly.entity_id
_entity_poly.type
_entity_poly.pdbx_seq_one_letter_code
_entity_poly.pdbx_strand_id
1 'polypeptide(L)'
;MTIHNNTITGYKVFEPDFTCRDYDFQGVGTTHTYEGTPVLCESGFHFCTTLQDCFKYYYITRRMIVCEVTATGYTDAEGDCSKRTCQSLSIIRQIPLDEVVQHITDSEYAYLWARDIGNRDIMIARYPEIKNWLAQGYIDRYNRLNDREISK
;
A
#
# COMPACT_ATOMS: atom_id res chain seq x y z
N MET A 1 -18.17 12.87 -8.88
CA MET A 1 -17.35 11.65 -8.91
C MET A 1 -17.55 11.00 -10.26
N THR A 2 -16.53 11.00 -11.11
CA THR A 2 -16.56 10.31 -12.41
C THR A 2 -16.28 8.83 -12.19
N ILE A 3 -17.01 7.96 -12.87
CA ILE A 3 -16.77 6.51 -12.86
C ILE A 3 -16.23 6.10 -14.23
N HIS A 4 -15.09 5.40 -14.22
CA HIS A 4 -14.42 4.88 -15.39
C HIS A 4 -14.65 3.38 -15.51
N ASN A 5 -15.12 2.94 -16.68
CA ASN A 5 -15.49 1.54 -16.92
C ASN A 5 -14.45 0.74 -17.70
N ASN A 6 -13.40 1.38 -18.21
CA ASN A 6 -12.26 0.66 -18.77
C ASN A 6 -11.51 -0.10 -17.67
N THR A 7 -10.67 -1.04 -18.08
CA THR A 7 -9.77 -1.73 -17.15
C THR A 7 -8.54 -0.88 -16.87
N ILE A 8 -8.11 -0.86 -15.60
CA ILE A 8 -6.87 -0.24 -15.15
C ILE A 8 -6.10 -1.20 -14.25
N THR A 9 -4.77 -1.18 -14.35
CA THR A 9 -3.88 -1.93 -13.45
C THR A 9 -3.45 -1.05 -12.28
N GLY A 10 -3.29 -1.67 -11.11
CA GLY A 10 -2.65 -1.03 -9.97
C GLY A 10 -2.25 -2.04 -8.91
N TYR A 11 -2.16 -1.56 -7.67
CA TYR A 11 -1.58 -2.27 -6.55
C TYR A 11 -2.48 -2.17 -5.34
N LYS A 12 -2.60 -3.27 -4.60
CA LYS A 12 -3.36 -3.33 -3.36
C LYS A 12 -2.61 -4.14 -2.32
N VAL A 13 -2.65 -3.65 -1.08
CA VAL A 13 -2.12 -4.33 0.09
C VAL A 13 -3.26 -5.12 0.75
N PHE A 14 -2.95 -6.36 1.14
CA PHE A 14 -3.84 -7.27 1.86
C PHE A 14 -3.14 -7.83 3.10
N GLU A 15 -3.93 -8.40 4.00
CA GLU A 15 -3.44 -9.34 5.01
C GLU A 15 -2.89 -10.62 4.36
N PRO A 16 -2.07 -11.44 5.05
CA PRO A 16 -1.45 -12.62 4.45
C PRO A 16 -2.45 -13.66 3.91
N ASP A 17 -3.69 -13.63 4.38
CA ASP A 17 -4.80 -14.49 3.97
C ASP A 17 -5.70 -13.84 2.90
N PHE A 18 -5.23 -12.79 2.22
CA PHE A 18 -5.97 -12.02 1.21
C PHE A 18 -7.20 -11.27 1.73
N THR A 19 -7.36 -11.18 3.05
CA THR A 19 -8.42 -10.35 3.61
C THR A 19 -8.04 -8.87 3.56
N CYS A 20 -9.04 -8.01 3.42
CA CYS A 20 -8.91 -6.58 3.62
C CYS A 20 -10.14 -6.11 4.39
N ARG A 21 -9.94 -5.77 5.67
CA ARG A 21 -11.03 -5.56 6.64
C ARG A 21 -11.83 -6.86 6.78
N ASP A 22 -13.15 -6.77 6.69
CA ASP A 22 -14.06 -7.90 6.90
C ASP A 22 -14.40 -8.64 5.59
N TYR A 23 -13.62 -8.44 4.52
CA TYR A 23 -13.84 -9.07 3.21
C TYR A 23 -12.67 -9.95 2.79
N ASP A 24 -12.97 -11.20 2.41
CA ASP A 24 -12.03 -12.18 1.89
C ASP A 24 -12.04 -12.16 0.34
N PHE A 25 -10.90 -11.82 -0.25
CA PHE A 25 -10.71 -11.79 -1.71
C PHE A 25 -10.23 -13.14 -2.28
N GLN A 26 -10.25 -14.23 -1.51
CA GLN A 26 -10.04 -15.61 -1.95
C GLN A 26 -8.69 -15.94 -2.61
N GLY A 27 -7.81 -14.96 -2.87
CA GLY A 27 -6.47 -15.17 -3.40
C GLY A 27 -6.25 -14.71 -4.84
N VAL A 28 -5.10 -15.10 -5.39
CA VAL A 28 -4.73 -14.79 -6.78
C VAL A 28 -5.65 -15.49 -7.77
N GLY A 29 -6.06 -14.78 -8.83
CA GLY A 29 -6.92 -15.29 -9.90
C GLY A 29 -8.41 -15.08 -9.67
N THR A 30 -8.80 -14.48 -8.54
CA THR A 30 -10.20 -14.20 -8.21
C THR A 30 -10.61 -12.82 -8.70
N THR A 31 -11.91 -12.65 -8.93
CA THR A 31 -12.54 -11.37 -9.26
C THR A 31 -13.69 -11.15 -8.31
N HIS A 32 -13.70 -10.00 -7.67
CA HIS A 32 -14.72 -9.62 -6.71
C HIS A 32 -15.43 -8.36 -7.19
N THR A 33 -16.75 -8.41 -7.20
CA THR A 33 -17.59 -7.26 -7.55
C THR A 33 -18.41 -6.84 -6.35
N TYR A 34 -18.37 -5.55 -6.05
CA TYR A 34 -19.18 -4.93 -5.03
C TYR A 34 -20.52 -4.50 -5.65
N GLU A 35 -21.59 -5.20 -5.27
CA GLU A 35 -22.97 -4.90 -5.67
C GLU A 35 -23.45 -3.64 -4.93
N GLY A 36 -23.04 -2.45 -5.40
CA GLY A 36 -23.44 -1.16 -4.84
C GLY A 36 -22.64 0.03 -5.38
N THR A 37 -22.98 1.24 -4.91
CA THR A 37 -22.16 2.44 -5.16
C THR A 37 -20.90 2.34 -4.28
N PRO A 38 -19.69 2.34 -4.85
CA PRO A 38 -18.46 2.31 -4.05
C PRO A 38 -18.40 3.55 -3.15
N VAL A 39 -18.48 3.37 -1.83
CA VAL A 39 -18.20 4.43 -0.87
C VAL A 39 -16.70 4.42 -0.60
N LEU A 40 -16.06 5.60 -0.73
CA LEU A 40 -14.63 5.75 -0.51
C LEU A 40 -14.25 5.21 0.87
N CYS A 41 -13.23 4.36 0.92
CA CYS A 41 -12.59 3.92 2.15
C CYS A 41 -13.43 3.07 3.12
N GLU A 42 -14.67 2.64 2.87
CA GLU A 42 -15.39 1.72 3.79
C GLU A 42 -15.50 0.29 3.25
N SER A 43 -15.73 0.11 1.94
CA SER A 43 -16.01 -1.21 1.35
C SER A 43 -14.80 -2.16 1.22
N GLY A 44 -13.56 -1.66 1.36
CA GLY A 44 -12.35 -2.45 1.08
C GLY A 44 -11.96 -2.53 -0.40
N PHE A 45 -12.85 -2.13 -1.32
CA PHE A 45 -12.63 -2.09 -2.77
C PHE A 45 -11.90 -0.81 -3.20
N HIS A 46 -10.60 -0.76 -2.92
CA HIS A 46 -9.71 0.33 -3.32
C HIS A 46 -8.32 -0.20 -3.68
N PHE A 47 -7.62 0.54 -4.54
CA PHE A 47 -6.28 0.23 -5.00
C PHE A 47 -5.53 1.54 -5.31
N CYS A 48 -4.21 1.48 -5.50
CA CYS A 48 -3.39 2.61 -5.94
C CYS A 48 -2.79 2.31 -7.32
N THR A 49 -2.75 3.28 -8.23
CA THR A 49 -2.05 3.06 -9.52
C THR A 49 -0.54 3.19 -9.38
N THR A 50 -0.06 3.81 -8.29
CA THR A 50 1.36 3.87 -7.92
C THR A 50 1.59 3.01 -6.68
N LEU A 51 2.51 2.05 -6.75
CA LEU A 51 2.75 1.10 -5.66
C LEU A 51 3.12 1.79 -4.35
N GLN A 52 3.98 2.81 -4.39
CA GLN A 52 4.43 3.51 -3.17
C GLN A 52 3.29 4.21 -2.42
N ASP A 53 2.23 4.62 -3.13
CA ASP A 53 1.07 5.29 -2.51
C ASP A 53 0.24 4.32 -1.64
N CYS A 54 0.40 3.00 -1.82
CA CYS A 54 -0.18 2.03 -0.90
C CYS A 54 0.33 2.21 0.54
N PHE A 55 1.54 2.75 0.72
CA PHE A 55 2.19 2.90 2.02
C PHE A 55 1.94 4.26 2.68
N LYS A 56 1.19 5.17 2.02
CA LYS A 56 0.71 6.42 2.64
C LYS A 56 -0.28 6.18 3.78
N TYR A 57 -1.01 5.06 3.75
CA TYR A 57 -2.14 4.80 4.65
C TYR A 57 -1.97 3.59 5.56
N TYR A 58 -1.00 2.71 5.29
CA TYR A 58 -0.81 1.47 6.00
C TYR A 58 0.60 1.41 6.59
N TYR A 59 0.69 1.07 7.88
CA TYR A 59 1.97 0.71 8.49
C TYR A 59 2.51 -0.53 7.81
N ILE A 60 3.76 -0.45 7.37
CA ILE A 60 4.44 -1.54 6.69
C ILE A 60 4.75 -2.63 7.71
N THR A 61 4.13 -3.81 7.58
CA THR A 61 4.43 -4.95 8.47
C THR A 61 4.91 -6.15 7.66
N ARG A 62 5.60 -7.09 8.32
CA ARG A 62 6.01 -8.38 7.71
C ARG A 62 4.84 -9.26 7.27
N ARG A 63 3.63 -8.94 7.71
CA ARG A 63 2.44 -9.77 7.47
C ARG A 63 1.73 -9.36 6.20
N MET A 64 1.84 -8.10 5.79
CA MET A 64 1.11 -7.63 4.62
C MET A 64 1.69 -8.22 3.33
N ILE A 65 0.81 -8.47 2.37
CA ILE A 65 1.17 -8.87 1.01
C ILE A 65 0.73 -7.79 0.04
N VAL A 66 1.54 -7.53 -0.98
CA VAL A 66 1.21 -6.60 -2.06
C VAL A 66 0.82 -7.42 -3.27
N CYS A 67 -0.30 -7.10 -3.90
CA CYS A 67 -0.71 -7.74 -5.14
C CYS A 67 -0.86 -6.71 -6.26
N GLU A 68 -0.54 -7.14 -7.47
CA GLU A 68 -0.96 -6.48 -8.70
C GLU A 68 -2.43 -6.83 -8.93
N VAL A 69 -3.24 -5.81 -9.22
CA VAL A 69 -4.68 -5.94 -9.40
C VAL A 69 -5.11 -5.25 -10.68
N THR A 70 -6.20 -5.73 -11.28
CA THR A 70 -6.97 -4.97 -12.28
C THR A 70 -8.30 -4.54 -11.70
N ALA A 71 -8.79 -3.38 -12.12
CA ALA A 71 -10.05 -2.84 -11.64
C ALA A 71 -10.90 -2.23 -12.76
N THR A 72 -12.21 -2.24 -12.57
CA THR A 72 -13.20 -1.53 -13.40
C THR A 72 -14.23 -0.81 -12.51
N GLY A 73 -14.96 0.14 -13.08
CA GLY A 73 -15.93 0.96 -12.34
C GLY A 73 -15.22 1.79 -11.27
N TYR A 74 -14.12 2.46 -11.63
CA TYR A 74 -13.23 3.12 -10.69
C TYR A 74 -13.32 4.65 -10.70
N THR A 75 -12.94 5.28 -9.59
CA THR A 75 -12.98 6.74 -9.43
C THR A 75 -11.70 7.42 -9.91
N ASP A 76 -11.79 8.73 -10.12
CA ASP A 76 -10.59 9.56 -10.17
C ASP A 76 -9.77 9.44 -8.88
N ALA A 77 -8.47 9.67 -9.01
CA ALA A 77 -7.57 9.81 -7.87
C ALA A 77 -7.83 11.16 -7.19
N GLU A 78 -7.68 11.21 -5.86
CA GLU A 78 -7.89 12.43 -5.07
C GLU A 78 -6.56 12.95 -4.50
N GLY A 79 -6.35 14.26 -4.61
CA GLY A 79 -5.19 14.93 -4.03
C GLY A 79 -3.85 14.49 -4.63
N ASP A 80 -2.86 14.28 -3.77
CA ASP A 80 -1.49 13.85 -4.11
C ASP A 80 -1.31 12.33 -4.04
N CYS A 81 -2.40 11.57 -4.04
CA CYS A 81 -2.40 10.13 -3.93
C CYS A 81 -3.06 9.46 -5.14
N SER A 82 -2.47 8.36 -5.63
CA SER A 82 -3.04 7.54 -6.70
C SER A 82 -4.14 6.57 -6.27
N LYS A 83 -4.65 6.69 -5.03
CA LYS A 83 -5.70 5.83 -4.49
C LYS A 83 -7.02 6.06 -5.21
N ARG A 84 -7.71 4.97 -5.53
CA ARG A 84 -8.99 4.93 -6.23
C ARG A 84 -9.89 3.88 -5.58
N THR A 85 -11.20 4.10 -5.60
CA THR A 85 -12.16 3.01 -5.36
C THR A 85 -12.60 2.39 -6.67
N CYS A 86 -13.12 1.17 -6.59
CA CYS A 86 -13.60 0.41 -7.74
C CYS A 86 -14.86 -0.40 -7.40
N GLN A 87 -15.61 -0.76 -8.43
CA GLN A 87 -16.73 -1.71 -8.32
C GLN A 87 -16.25 -3.15 -8.47
N SER A 88 -15.31 -3.41 -9.38
CA SER A 88 -14.74 -4.74 -9.58
C SER A 88 -13.24 -4.70 -9.44
N LEU A 89 -12.68 -5.70 -8.76
CA LEU A 89 -11.25 -5.86 -8.54
C LEU A 89 -10.87 -7.32 -8.75
N SER A 90 -9.83 -7.55 -9.55
CA SER A 90 -9.26 -8.88 -9.78
C SER A 90 -7.81 -8.91 -9.29
N ILE A 91 -7.43 -9.98 -8.60
CA ILE A 91 -6.06 -10.19 -8.12
C ILE A 91 -5.28 -10.93 -9.18
N ILE A 92 -4.27 -10.30 -9.78
CA ILE A 92 -3.51 -10.87 -10.90
C ILE A 92 -2.36 -11.73 -10.41
N ARG A 93 -1.59 -11.21 -9.46
CA ARG A 93 -0.46 -11.91 -8.84
C ARG A 93 -0.10 -11.25 -7.51
N GLN A 94 0.48 -12.05 -6.62
CA GLN A 94 1.22 -11.51 -5.48
C GLN A 94 2.59 -11.03 -5.96
N ILE A 95 2.98 -9.84 -5.53
CA ILE A 95 4.27 -9.23 -5.86
C ILE A 95 5.30 -9.70 -4.82
N PRO A 96 6.41 -10.32 -5.25
CA PRO A 96 7.53 -10.66 -4.37
C PRO A 96 8.08 -9.42 -3.66
N LEU A 97 8.46 -9.59 -2.41
CA LEU A 97 8.86 -8.46 -1.57
C LEU A 97 10.09 -7.71 -2.12
N ASP A 98 11.02 -8.41 -2.73
CA ASP A 98 12.19 -7.84 -3.42
C ASP A 98 11.82 -6.97 -4.63
N GLU A 99 10.72 -7.29 -5.34
CA GLU A 99 10.15 -6.44 -6.39
C GLU A 99 9.48 -5.20 -5.77
N VAL A 100 8.70 -5.36 -4.70
CA VAL A 100 8.05 -4.24 -3.98
C VAL A 100 9.09 -3.17 -3.60
N VAL A 101 10.26 -3.57 -3.08
CA VAL A 101 11.32 -2.62 -2.66
C VAL A 101 11.90 -1.83 -3.83
N GLN A 102 11.90 -2.39 -5.05
CA GLN A 102 12.37 -1.66 -6.23
C GLN A 102 11.44 -0.50 -6.61
N HIS A 103 10.19 -0.54 -6.16
CA HIS A 103 9.20 0.50 -6.42
C HIS A 103 9.06 1.55 -5.30
N ILE A 104 9.70 1.34 -4.15
CA ILE A 104 9.72 2.34 -3.07
C ILE A 104 10.85 3.32 -3.36
N THR A 105 10.49 4.55 -3.75
CA THR A 105 11.47 5.59 -4.08
C THR A 105 11.64 6.65 -2.99
N ASP A 106 10.62 6.84 -2.15
CA ASP A 106 10.64 7.79 -1.05
C ASP A 106 11.39 7.23 0.16
N SER A 107 12.37 7.97 0.66
CA SER A 107 13.26 7.53 1.74
C SER A 107 12.55 7.33 3.09
N GLU A 108 11.41 7.97 3.31
CA GLU A 108 10.58 7.75 4.51
C GLU A 108 9.92 6.36 4.47
N TYR A 109 9.16 6.06 3.41
CA TYR A 109 8.51 4.75 3.28
C TYR A 109 9.52 3.62 3.23
N ALA A 110 10.65 3.87 2.58
CA ALA A 110 11.70 2.89 2.45
C ALA A 110 12.39 2.61 3.80
N TYR A 111 12.54 3.63 4.66
CA TYR A 111 12.98 3.43 6.05
C TYR A 111 11.98 2.60 6.86
N LEU A 112 10.70 2.97 6.85
CA LEU A 112 9.65 2.27 7.62
C LEU A 112 9.61 0.79 7.23
N TRP A 113 9.72 0.52 5.94
CA TRP A 113 9.85 -0.82 5.40
C TRP A 113 11.08 -1.57 5.95
N ALA A 114 12.27 -0.98 5.87
CA ALA A 114 13.50 -1.60 6.35
C ALA A 114 13.43 -1.94 7.85
N ARG A 115 12.86 -1.02 8.64
CA ARG A 115 12.73 -1.14 10.08
C ARG A 115 11.89 -2.35 10.45
N ASP A 116 10.72 -2.49 9.84
CA ASP A 116 9.70 -3.45 10.29
C ASP A 116 9.94 -4.85 9.67
N ILE A 117 10.54 -4.91 8.48
CA ILE A 117 10.84 -6.17 7.77
C ILE A 117 12.26 -6.67 8.02
N GLY A 118 13.12 -5.88 8.70
CA GLY A 118 14.47 -6.30 9.09
C GLY A 118 15.48 -6.33 7.96
N ASN A 119 15.30 -5.46 6.96
CA ASN A 119 16.17 -5.31 5.79
C ASN A 119 16.87 -3.94 5.80
N ARG A 120 17.33 -3.50 6.97
CA ARG A 120 17.96 -2.17 7.15
C ARG A 120 19.21 -2.01 6.28
N ASP A 121 20.01 -3.06 6.11
CA ASP A 121 21.27 -2.99 5.36
C ASP A 121 21.03 -2.70 3.86
N ILE A 122 20.02 -3.32 3.26
CA ILE A 122 19.62 -3.07 1.87
C ILE A 122 19.21 -1.61 1.70
N MET A 123 18.50 -1.07 2.68
CA MET A 123 18.01 0.30 2.63
C MET A 123 19.10 1.34 2.87
N ILE A 124 20.03 1.09 3.78
CA ILE A 124 21.24 1.92 3.97
C ILE A 124 22.08 1.93 2.69
N ALA A 125 22.17 0.80 1.98
CA ALA A 125 22.89 0.71 0.72
C ALA A 125 22.19 1.48 -0.43
N ARG A 126 20.86 1.47 -0.47
CA ARG A 126 20.08 2.18 -1.50
C ARG A 126 19.91 3.68 -1.24
N TYR A 127 19.81 4.09 0.03
CA TYR A 127 19.53 5.47 0.46
C TYR A 127 20.49 5.90 1.57
N PRO A 128 21.70 6.35 1.21
CA PRO A 128 22.76 6.69 2.17
C PRO A 128 22.36 7.77 3.18
N GLU A 129 21.45 8.67 2.81
CA GLU A 129 20.90 9.73 3.66
C GLU A 129 20.14 9.20 4.88
N ILE A 130 19.56 7.98 4.80
CA ILE A 130 18.93 7.31 5.96
C ILE A 130 19.96 7.12 7.07
N LYS A 131 21.22 6.84 6.73
CA LYS A 131 22.31 6.72 7.70
C LYS A 131 22.53 8.01 8.49
N ASN A 132 22.37 9.17 7.83
CA ASN A 132 22.50 10.47 8.49
C ASN A 132 21.32 10.72 9.44
N TRP A 133 20.10 10.38 9.05
CA TRP A 133 18.93 10.52 9.91
C TRP A 133 18.97 9.61 11.14
N LEU A 134 19.45 8.37 10.96
CA LEU A 134 19.71 7.42 12.05
C LEU A 134 20.77 7.98 13.01
N ALA A 135 21.89 8.47 12.48
CA ALA A 135 22.97 9.05 13.27
C ALA A 135 22.53 10.30 14.05
N GLN A 136 21.59 11.08 13.50
CA GLN A 136 21.07 12.30 14.14
C GLN A 136 19.83 12.05 15.03
N GLY A 137 19.36 10.81 15.17
CA GLY A 137 18.19 10.48 16.00
C GLY A 137 16.87 11.09 15.51
N TYR A 138 16.83 11.60 14.27
CA TYR A 138 15.62 12.18 13.66
C TYR A 138 14.51 11.15 13.56
N ILE A 139 14.87 9.92 13.18
CA ILE A 139 13.86 8.90 12.91
C ILE A 139 13.24 8.35 14.19
N ASP A 140 14.02 8.18 15.27
CA ASP A 140 13.48 7.79 16.57
C ASP A 140 12.57 8.89 17.17
N ARG A 141 12.86 10.16 16.89
CA ARG A 141 11.98 11.27 17.26
C ARG A 141 10.71 11.29 16.41
N TYR A 142 10.81 11.05 15.11
CA TYR A 142 9.67 10.92 14.19
C TYR A 142 8.72 9.80 14.64
N ASN A 143 9.26 8.61 14.95
CA ASN A 143 8.50 7.47 15.47
C ASN A 143 7.73 7.83 16.75
N ARG A 144 8.38 8.52 17.71
CA ARG A 144 7.73 8.95 18.96
C ARG A 144 6.59 9.98 18.77
N LEU A 145 6.62 10.76 17.68
CA LEU A 145 5.60 11.74 17.38
C LEU A 145 4.39 11.07 16.73
N ASN A 146 4.61 10.16 15.78
CA ASN A 146 3.53 9.46 15.10
C ASN A 146 2.84 8.40 16.00
N ASP A 147 3.57 7.71 16.89
CA ASP A 147 2.97 6.77 17.86
C ASP A 147 1.97 7.45 18.81
N ARG A 148 2.13 8.76 19.05
CA ARG A 148 1.20 9.56 19.89
C ARG A 148 -0.05 10.03 19.15
N GLU A 149 -0.03 10.04 17.81
CA GLU A 149 -1.22 10.37 17.02
C GLU A 149 -2.10 9.14 16.78
N ILE A 150 -1.53 7.93 16.77
CA ILE A 150 -2.28 6.66 16.62
C ILE A 150 -2.95 6.23 17.94
N SER A 151 -2.47 6.73 19.09
CA SER A 151 -3.01 6.38 20.41
C SER A 151 -4.15 7.28 20.90
N LYS A 152 -4.81 8.02 20.00
CA LYS A 152 -5.98 8.88 20.29
C LYS A 152 -7.13 8.51 19.36
#